data_AF-A0A6P0XZE1-F1
#
_entry.id   AF-A0A6P0XZE1-F1
#
_cell.length_a   1.000
_cell.length_b   1.000
_cell.length_c   1.000
_cell.angle_alpha   90.00
_cell.angle_beta   90.00
_cell.angle_gamma   90.00
#
_symmetry.space_group_name_H-M   'P 1'
#
loop_
_entity.id
_entity.type
_entity.pdbx_description
1 polymer ?
#
loop_
_entity_poly.entity_id
_entity_poly.type
_entity_poly.pdbx_seq_one_letter_code
_entity_poly.pdbx_strand_id
1 'polypeptide(L)'
;GKIIASASLDKTVKLWNIDGTLLKTLTAHSGGVRGVAFSPDGKILASASSDRTIILWNLDRILQLDKLAYACNWVKDYLQTNQQLEQSDRNLCSGHG
;
A
#
# COMPACT_ATOMS: atom_id res chain seq x y z
N GLY A 1 -12.11 -11.64 -1.48
CA GLY A 1 -10.90 -12.16 -0.81
C GLY A 1 -9.92 -12.62 -1.87
N LYS A 2 -8.76 -11.96 -1.98
CA LYS A 2 -7.67 -12.35 -2.90
C LYS A 2 -6.29 -12.33 -2.24
N ILE A 3 -6.20 -11.84 -1.00
CA ILE A 3 -4.96 -11.65 -0.26
C ILE A 3 -5.08 -12.38 1.08
N ILE A 4 -4.03 -13.11 1.44
CA ILE A 4 -3.85 -13.72 2.76
C ILE A 4 -2.86 -12.85 3.54
N ALA A 5 -3.13 -12.60 4.82
CA ALA A 5 -2.18 -11.97 5.73
C ALA A 5 -1.75 -12.96 6.82
N SER A 6 -0.47 -12.99 7.13
CA SER A 6 0.09 -13.81 8.21
C SER A 6 0.92 -12.96 9.17
N ALA A 7 0.70 -13.15 10.47
CA ALA A 7 1.51 -12.59 11.55
C ALA A 7 2.57 -13.61 12.00
N SER A 8 3.76 -13.14 12.40
CA SER A 8 4.84 -14.01 12.85
C SER A 8 5.60 -13.42 14.04
N LEU A 9 6.17 -14.31 14.85
CA LEU A 9 7.09 -13.94 15.94
C LEU A 9 8.41 -13.36 15.43
N ASP A 10 8.70 -13.48 14.13
CA ASP A 10 9.82 -12.82 13.44
C ASP A 10 9.66 -11.30 13.29
N LYS A 11 8.60 -10.73 13.89
CA LYS A 11 8.26 -9.29 13.91
C LYS A 11 7.67 -8.76 12.61
N THR A 12 7.32 -9.64 11.67
CA THR A 12 6.78 -9.25 10.37
C THR A 12 5.32 -9.63 10.19
N VAL A 13 4.66 -8.89 9.29
CA VAL A 13 3.43 -9.32 8.63
C VAL A 13 3.74 -9.58 7.17
N LYS A 14 3.29 -10.72 6.64
CA LYS A 14 3.44 -11.05 5.22
C LYS A 14 2.08 -11.09 4.54
N LEU A 15 2.03 -10.56 3.32
CA LEU A 15 0.87 -10.55 2.44
C LEU A 15 1.13 -11.45 1.25
N TRP A 16 0.16 -12.29 0.92
CA TRP A 16 0.27 -13.33 -0.09
C TRP A 16 -0.91 -13.30 -1.03
N ASN A 17 -0.69 -13.67 -2.29
CA ASN A 17 -1.77 -14.14 -3.15
C ASN A 17 -2.23 -15.53 -2.70
N ILE A 18 -3.45 -15.89 -3.10
CA ILE A 18 -4.03 -17.22 -2.84
C ILE A 18 -3.23 -18.37 -3.48
N ASP A 19 -2.45 -18.07 -4.52
CA ASP A 19 -1.55 -19.02 -5.20
C ASP A 19 -0.23 -19.25 -4.45
N GLY A 20 -0.02 -18.58 -3.31
CA GLY A 20 1.19 -18.67 -2.50
C GLY A 20 2.27 -17.65 -2.86
N THR A 21 2.06 -16.80 -3.88
CA THR A 21 3.01 -15.74 -4.23
C THR A 21 3.10 -14.70 -3.12
N LEU A 22 4.31 -14.43 -2.63
CA LEU A 22 4.55 -13.36 -1.65
C LEU A 22 4.43 -11.99 -2.32
N LEU A 23 3.47 -11.18 -1.87
CA LEU A 23 3.24 -9.81 -2.37
C LEU A 23 4.09 -8.79 -1.63
N LYS A 24 4.11 -8.86 -0.29
CA LYS A 24 4.79 -7.87 0.53
C LYS A 24 5.17 -8.43 1.90
N THR A 25 6.29 -7.96 2.43
CA THR A 25 6.66 -8.11 3.85
C THR A 25 6.62 -6.73 4.50
N LEU A 26 5.94 -6.63 5.64
CA LEU A 26 5.75 -5.41 6.43
C LEU A 26 6.57 -5.53 7.72
N THR A 27 7.51 -4.61 7.93
CA THR A 27 8.59 -4.74 8.94
C THR A 27 8.66 -3.54 9.89
N ALA A 28 7.51 -3.05 10.38
CA ALA A 28 7.47 -1.89 11.27
C ALA A 28 7.44 -2.24 12.76
N HIS A 29 7.02 -3.45 13.13
CA HIS A 29 6.99 -3.86 14.53
C HIS A 29 8.39 -4.17 15.06
N SER A 30 8.64 -3.81 16.31
CA SER A 30 9.90 -4.11 17.01
C SER A 30 9.83 -5.41 17.82
N GLY A 31 8.62 -5.93 18.03
CA GLY A 31 8.31 -7.20 18.70
C GLY A 31 7.51 -8.17 17.82
N GLY A 32 7.35 -9.40 18.29
CA GLY A 32 6.62 -10.44 17.56
C GLY A 32 5.15 -10.08 17.37
N VAL A 33 4.65 -10.26 16.14
CA VAL A 33 3.26 -9.96 15.77
C VAL A 33 2.38 -11.14 16.17
N ARG A 34 1.34 -10.86 16.95
CA ARG A 34 0.46 -11.90 17.54
C ARG A 34 -0.85 -12.09 16.79
N GLY A 35 -1.24 -11.10 15.99
CA GLY A 35 -2.49 -11.17 15.26
C GLY A 35 -2.58 -10.12 14.16
N VAL A 36 -3.41 -10.43 13.17
CA VAL A 36 -3.79 -9.54 12.08
C VAL A 36 -5.30 -9.63 11.85
N ALA A 37 -5.91 -8.51 11.44
CA ALA A 37 -7.33 -8.47 11.09
C ALA A 37 -7.55 -7.51 9.91
N PHE A 38 -8.34 -7.95 8.93
CA PHE A 38 -8.80 -7.06 7.88
C PHE A 38 -10.01 -6.27 8.36
N SER A 39 -10.07 -5.01 7.94
CA SER A 39 -11.32 -4.24 7.96
C SER A 39 -12.37 -4.88 7.06
N PRO A 40 -13.68 -4.66 7.30
CA PRO A 40 -14.76 -5.25 6.51
C PRO A 40 -14.70 -4.90 5.02
N ASP A 41 -14.20 -3.72 4.67
CA ASP A 41 -14.02 -3.29 3.28
C ASP A 41 -12.74 -3.82 2.62
N GLY A 42 -11.87 -4.46 3.40
CA GLY A 42 -10.61 -5.02 2.94
C GLY A 42 -9.55 -3.99 2.56
N LYS A 43 -9.71 -2.70 2.89
CA LYS A 43 -8.74 -1.64 2.54
C LYS A 43 -7.69 -1.42 3.62
N ILE A 44 -8.05 -1.70 4.87
CA ILE A 44 -7.14 -1.59 6.01
C ILE A 44 -6.85 -2.97 6.58
N LEU A 45 -5.58 -3.22 6.89
CA LEU A 45 -5.14 -4.33 7.73
C LEU A 45 -4.65 -3.77 9.06
N ALA A 46 -5.10 -4.32 10.18
CA ALA A 46 -4.55 -4.05 11.50
C ALA A 46 -3.59 -5.17 11.90
N SER A 47 -2.45 -4.83 12.49
CA SER A 47 -1.52 -5.78 13.12
C SER A 47 -1.27 -5.42 14.56
N ALA A 48 -1.29 -6.42 15.45
CA ALA A 48 -1.07 -6.26 16.89
C ALA A 48 0.20 -7.01 17.32
N SER A 49 1.05 -6.36 18.10
CA SER A 49 2.40 -6.85 18.43
C SER A 49 2.71 -6.85 19.92
N SER A 50 3.67 -7.68 20.29
CA SER A 50 4.24 -7.73 21.63
C SER A 50 5.01 -6.46 22.02
N ASP A 51 5.30 -5.57 21.06
CA ASP A 51 5.91 -4.26 21.30
C ASP A 51 4.95 -3.22 21.91
N ARG A 52 3.70 -3.62 22.21
CA ARG A 52 2.63 -2.79 22.77
C ARG A 52 2.04 -1.78 21.78
N THR A 53 2.21 -2.02 20.47
CA THR A 53 1.63 -1.18 19.42
C THR A 53 0.66 -1.94 18.54
N ILE A 54 -0.26 -1.19 17.93
CA ILE A 54 -1.10 -1.61 16.81
C ILE A 54 -0.72 -0.74 15.63
N ILE A 55 -0.53 -1.35 14.45
CA ILE A 55 -0.27 -0.63 13.20
C ILE A 55 -1.41 -0.87 12.23
N LEU A 56 -1.92 0.21 11.64
CA LEU A 56 -2.91 0.16 10.56
C LEU A 56 -2.21 0.36 9.21
N TRP A 57 -2.43 -0.58 8.31
CA TRP A 57 -1.84 -0.62 6.99
C TRP A 57 -2.91 -0.33 5.95
N ASN A 58 -2.70 0.72 5.15
CA ASN A 58 -3.53 0.98 3.99
C ASN A 58 -3.10 0.07 2.83
N LEU A 59 -3.91 -0.94 2.52
CA LEU A 59 -3.61 -1.96 1.53
C LEU A 59 -3.53 -1.40 0.12
N ASP A 60 -4.37 -0.40 -0.19
CA ASP A 60 -4.31 0.29 -1.48
C ASP A 60 -2.93 0.94 -1.67
N ARG A 61 -2.42 1.66 -0.66
CA ARG A 61 -1.10 2.29 -0.74
C ARG A 61 0.06 1.30 -0.84
N ILE A 62 0.00 0.17 -0.14
CA ILE A 62 1.13 -0.77 -0.08
C ILE A 62 1.13 -1.80 -1.22
N LEU A 63 -0.03 -2.12 -1.80
CA LEU A 63 -0.19 -3.10 -2.89
C LEU A 63 -0.37 -2.44 -4.26
N GLN A 64 -1.02 -1.28 -4.36
CA GLN A 64 -1.19 -0.54 -5.62
C GLN A 64 0.00 0.37 -5.94
N LEU A 65 1.21 -0.06 -5.58
CA LEU A 65 2.42 0.75 -5.74
C LEU A 65 2.91 0.73 -7.21
N ASP A 66 2.02 1.09 -8.15
CA ASP A 66 2.44 1.79 -9.35
C ASP A 66 2.81 3.21 -8.89
N LYS A 67 4.11 3.39 -8.60
CA LYS A 67 4.66 4.70 -8.20
C LYS A 67 4.30 5.78 -9.21
N LEU A 68 4.22 5.42 -10.49
CA LEU A 68 3.91 6.36 -11.55
C LEU A 68 2.45 6.78 -11.47
N ALA A 69 1.51 5.84 -11.33
CA ALA A 69 0.09 6.17 -11.16
C ALA A 69 -0.19 6.97 -9.88
N TYR A 70 0.45 6.61 -8.77
CA TYR A 70 0.32 7.35 -7.51
C TYR A 70 0.84 8.79 -7.63
N ALA A 71 2.02 8.99 -8.22
CA ALA A 71 2.58 10.32 -8.47
C ALA A 71 1.74 11.11 -9.48
N CYS A 72 1.21 10.43 -10.50
CA CYS A 72 0.35 11.02 -11.51
C CYS A 72 -0.96 11.55 -10.92
N ASN A 73 -1.57 10.84 -9.98
CA ASN A 73 -2.75 11.32 -9.27
C ASN A 73 -2.49 12.61 -8.47
N TRP A 74 -1.28 12.81 -7.94
CA TRP A 74 -0.91 14.02 -7.23
C TRP A 74 -0.67 15.22 -8.14
N VAL A 75 0.05 15.01 -9.25
CA VAL A 75 0.46 16.11 -10.13
C VAL A 75 -0.59 16.46 -11.20
N LYS A 76 -1.65 15.65 -11.31
CA LYS A 76 -2.69 15.80 -12.35
C LYS A 76 -3.25 17.22 -12.45
N ASP A 77 -3.61 17.82 -11.32
CA ASP A 77 -4.17 19.17 -11.30
C ASP A 77 -3.13 20.20 -11.78
N TYR A 78 -1.90 20.13 -11.28
CA TYR A 78 -0.81 21.00 -11.70
C TYR A 78 -0.52 20.92 -13.22
N LEU A 79 -0.51 19.71 -13.79
CA LEU A 79 -0.32 19.50 -15.24
C LEU A 79 -1.45 20.14 -16.07
N GLN A 80 -2.65 20.28 -15.51
CA GLN A 80 -3.81 20.87 -16.20
C GLN A 80 -3.90 22.38 -15.98
N THR A 81 -3.61 22.88 -14.78
CA THR A 81 -3.88 24.27 -14.39
C THR A 81 -2.69 25.22 -14.57
N ASN A 82 -1.45 24.72 -14.60
CA ASN A 82 -0.28 25.58 -14.78
C ASN A 82 -0.18 26.11 -16.23
N GLN A 83 -0.19 27.43 -16.40
CA GLN A 83 -0.11 28.13 -17.68
C GLN A 83 1.31 28.20 -18.26
N GLN A 84 2.35 27.93 -17.47
CA GLN A 84 3.75 27.96 -17.89
C GLN A 84 4.25 26.63 -18.47
N LEU A 85 3.42 25.57 -18.44
CA LEU A 85 3.80 24.25 -18.94
C LEU A 85 3.68 24.15 -20.46
N GLU A 86 4.64 23.45 -21.07
CA GLU A 86 4.56 23.05 -22.47
C GLU A 86 3.41 22.06 -22.68
N GLN A 87 2.81 22.08 -23.88
CA GLN A 87 1.65 21.25 -24.20
C GLN A 87 1.97 19.74 -24.15
N SER A 88 3.22 19.36 -24.42
CA SER A 88 3.76 18.00 -24.29
C SER A 88 3.71 17.49 -22.85
N ASP A 89 4.09 18.33 -21.89
CA ASP A 89 4.20 17.95 -20.47
C ASP A 89 2.84 17.68 -19.83
N ARG A 90 1.76 18.22 -20.41
CA ARG A 90 0.38 17.97 -19.95
C ARG A 90 -0.03 16.50 -20.04
N ASN A 91 0.64 15.73 -20.89
CA ASN A 91 0.34 14.32 -21.14
C ASN A 91 1.27 13.34 -20.41
N LEU A 92 2.16 13.81 -19.52
CA LEU A 92 3.11 12.94 -18.79
C LEU A 92 2.47 11.76 -18.05
N CYS A 93 1.17 11.86 -17.75
CA CYS A 93 0.40 10.86 -17.03
C CYS A 93 -0.68 10.14 -17.87
N SER A 94 -0.67 10.31 -19.20
CA SER A 94 -1.65 9.65 -20.07
C SER A 94 -1.44 8.14 -20.08
N GLY A 95 -2.33 7.40 -19.41
CA GLY A 95 -2.31 5.93 -19.34
C GLY A 95 -2.11 5.34 -17.94
N HIS A 96 -1.90 6.17 -16.91
CA HIS A 96 -1.60 5.73 -15.54
C HIS A 96 -2.51 6.41 -14.50
N GLY A 97 -3.81 6.53 -14.80
CA GLY A 97 -4.82 7.15 -13.94
C GLY A 97 -5.84 6.14 -13.42
#